data_AF-A0A529FLL5-F1
#
_entry.id   AF-A0A529FLL5-F1
#
_cell.length_a   1.000
_cell.length_b   1.000
_cell.length_c   1.000
_cell.angle_alpha   90.00
_cell.angle_beta   90.00
_cell.angle_gamma   90.00
#
_symmetry.space_group_name_H-M   'P 1'
#
loop_
_entity.id
_entity.type
_entity.pdbx_description
1 polymer ?
#
loop_
_entity_poly.entity_id
_entity_poly.type
_entity_poly.pdbx_seq_one_letter_code
_entity_poly.pdbx_strand_id
1 'polypeptide(L)'
;DIQVAVSTVRYQCLDQDLLRAVGIEPREQSVVAVKSAVHFRADFAPMAKEVIMVESPGAHGSRTETLTYKNLRPEVRKSPIGLTMVR
;
A
#
# COMPACT_ATOMS: atom_id res chain seq x y z
N ASP A 1 20.79 5.84 -6.86
CA ASP A 1 20.17 6.99 -6.16
C ASP A 1 18.76 6.65 -5.70
N ILE A 2 18.23 7.40 -4.73
CA ILE A 2 16.88 7.24 -4.17
C ILE A 2 16.15 8.58 -4.30
N GLN A 3 14.94 8.58 -4.86
CA GLN A 3 14.09 9.76 -4.95
C GLN A 3 12.87 9.58 -4.03
N VAL A 4 12.49 10.65 -3.32
CA VAL A 4 11.37 10.65 -2.38
C VAL A 4 10.47 11.85 -2.66
N ALA A 5 9.22 11.59 -3.03
CA ALA A 5 8.19 12.61 -3.11
C ALA A 5 7.59 12.86 -1.71
N VAL A 6 7.61 14.11 -1.25
CA VAL A 6 7.09 14.50 0.07
C VAL A 6 5.90 15.45 -0.10
N SER A 7 4.81 15.20 0.62
CA SER A 7 3.66 16.11 0.70
C SER A 7 3.48 16.62 2.13
N THR A 8 3.09 17.89 2.27
CA THR A 8 2.78 18.50 3.58
C THR A 8 1.43 18.04 4.13
N VAL A 9 0.50 17.70 3.23
CA VAL A 9 -0.83 17.19 3.55
C VAL A 9 -0.89 15.69 3.31
N ARG A 10 -1.72 14.99 4.09
CA ARG A 10 -1.97 13.56 3.87
C ARG A 10 -2.61 13.37 2.50
N TYR A 11 -1.90 12.69 1.61
CA TYR A 11 -2.35 12.42 0.26
C TYR A 11 -1.91 11.02 -0.17
N GLN A 12 -2.71 10.37 -1.01
CA GLN A 12 -2.38 9.06 -1.57
C GLN A 12 -1.81 9.27 -2.98
N CYS A 13 -0.72 8.58 -3.30
CA CYS A 13 -0.24 8.51 -4.68
C CYS A 13 -1.18 7.58 -5.47
N LEU A 14 -2.09 8.18 -6.25
CA LEU A 14 -3.14 7.49 -7.00
C LEU A 14 -2.67 7.00 -8.37
N ASP A 15 -1.77 7.75 -9.00
CA ASP A 15 -1.27 7.54 -10.36
C ASP A 15 0.19 8.02 -10.51
N GLN A 16 0.78 7.70 -11.65
CA GLN A 16 2.14 8.07 -12.02
C GLN A 16 2.33 9.58 -12.23
N ASP A 17 1.28 10.31 -12.62
CA ASP A 17 1.39 11.74 -12.93
C ASP A 17 1.67 12.57 -11.69
N LEU A 18 1.26 12.10 -10.51
CA LEU A 18 1.66 12.69 -9.23
C LEU A 18 3.17 12.64 -8.97
N LEU A 19 3.86 11.58 -9.45
CA LEU A 19 5.32 11.49 -9.37
C LEU A 19 5.97 12.38 -10.43
N ARG A 20 5.41 12.40 -11.65
CA ARG A 20 5.89 13.28 -12.73
C ARG A 20 5.76 14.76 -12.37
N ALA A 21 4.69 15.13 -11.67
CA ALA A 21 4.46 16.51 -11.20
C ALA A 21 5.57 17.02 -10.27
N VAL A 22 6.30 16.12 -9.60
CA VAL A 22 7.46 16.45 -8.76
C VAL A 22 8.80 16.08 -9.42
N GLY A 23 8.80 15.81 -10.73
CA GLY A 23 9.99 15.57 -11.53
C GLY A 23 10.55 14.14 -11.45
N ILE A 24 9.76 13.17 -10.99
CA ILE A 24 10.16 11.75 -10.96
C ILE A 24 9.45 11.02 -12.09
N GLU A 25 10.19 10.49 -13.07
CA GLU A 25 9.63 9.58 -14.08
C GLU A 25 9.61 8.14 -13.53
N PRO A 26 8.43 7.55 -13.27
CA PRO A 26 8.36 6.22 -12.64
C PRO A 26 8.94 5.11 -13.51
N ARG A 27 8.87 5.22 -14.84
CA ARG A 27 9.40 4.20 -15.77
C ARG A 27 10.92 4.13 -15.81
N GLU A 28 11.61 5.16 -15.34
CA GLU A 28 13.07 5.17 -15.22
C GLU A 28 13.54 4.53 -13.91
N GLN A 29 12.62 4.26 -12.97
CA GLN A 29 12.94 3.65 -11.68
C GLN A 29 12.92 2.12 -11.78
N SER A 30 13.92 1.46 -11.20
CA SER A 30 13.93 0.00 -11.10
C SER A 30 12.85 -0.53 -10.15
N VAL A 31 12.45 0.28 -9.16
CA VAL A 31 11.40 -0.04 -8.18
C VAL A 31 10.63 1.24 -7.86
N VAL A 32 9.30 1.14 -7.84
CA VAL A 32 8.41 2.21 -7.39
C VAL A 32 7.66 1.73 -6.15
N ALA A 33 7.85 2.41 -5.02
CA ALA A 33 7.17 2.11 -3.77
C ALA A 33 6.04 3.12 -3.52
N VAL A 34 4.82 2.62 -3.34
CA VAL A 34 3.64 3.44 -3.01
C VAL A 34 2.94 2.89 -1.77
N LYS A 35 2.56 3.76 -0.84
CA LYS A 35 1.79 3.37 0.35
C LYS A 35 0.30 3.27 -0.01
N SER A 36 -0.09 2.15 -0.61
CA SER A 36 -1.47 1.91 -1.06
C SER A 36 -1.83 0.43 -0.97
N ALA A 37 -3.09 0.12 -0.63
CA ALA A 37 -3.56 -1.26 -0.58
C ALA A 37 -4.09 -1.75 -1.93
N VAL A 38 -4.79 -0.88 -2.68
CA VAL A 38 -5.54 -1.28 -3.89
C VAL A 38 -5.49 -0.27 -5.02
N HIS A 39 -5.69 1.03 -4.75
CA HIS A 39 -5.91 2.04 -5.79
C HIS A 39 -4.75 2.18 -6.78
N PHE A 40 -3.51 2.01 -6.31
CA PHE A 40 -2.32 2.13 -7.16
C PHE A 40 -2.32 1.13 -8.34
N ARG A 41 -3.02 0.00 -8.21
CA ARG A 41 -2.97 -1.07 -9.22
C ARG A 41 -3.53 -0.63 -10.56
N ALA A 42 -4.51 0.28 -10.57
CA ALA A 42 -5.15 0.70 -11.82
C ALA A 42 -4.14 1.33 -12.79
N ASP A 43 -3.21 2.14 -12.28
CA ASP A 43 -2.27 2.89 -13.12
C ASP A 43 -0.84 2.32 -13.09
N PHE A 44 -0.37 1.85 -11.93
CA PHE A 44 1.01 1.34 -11.80
C PHE A 44 1.17 -0.11 -12.26
N ALA A 45 0.16 -0.97 -12.07
CA ALA A 45 0.32 -2.39 -12.39
C ALA A 45 0.56 -2.67 -13.89
N PRO A 46 -0.10 -1.97 -14.85
CA PRO A 46 0.16 -2.19 -16.27
C PRO A 46 1.61 -1.91 -16.72
N MET A 47 2.35 -1.03 -16.02
CA MET A 47 3.75 -0.77 -16.35
C MET A 47 4.74 -1.65 -15.58
N ALA A 48 4.29 -2.35 -14.53
CA ALA A 48 5.15 -3.13 -13.66
C ALA A 48 5.29 -4.57 -14.16
N LYS A 49 6.52 -5.09 -14.15
CA LYS A 49 6.77 -6.53 -14.38
C LYS A 49 6.12 -7.39 -13.30
N GLU A 50 6.11 -6.90 -12.06
CA GLU A 50 5.59 -7.59 -10.89
C GLU A 50 5.08 -6.58 -9.86
N VAL A 51 4.03 -6.95 -9.13
CA VAL A 51 3.52 -6.17 -7.99
C VAL A 51 3.75 -6.95 -6.71
N ILE A 52 4.65 -6.45 -5.87
CA ILE A 52 5.01 -7.06 -4.59
C ILE A 52 4.25 -6.34 -3.47
N MET A 53 3.42 -7.08 -2.74
CA MET A 53 2.75 -6.55 -1.55
C MET A 53 3.68 -6.64 -0.35
N VAL A 54 3.90 -5.53 0.34
CA VAL A 54 4.81 -5.45 1.48
C VAL A 54 4.03 -5.02 2.73
N GLU A 55 4.15 -5.82 3.79
CA GLU A 55 3.71 -5.41 5.13
C GLU A 55 4.71 -4.40 5.69
N SER A 56 4.19 -3.28 6.21
CA SER A 56 5.01 -2.29 6.91
C SER A 56 4.37 -1.94 8.26
N PRO A 57 5.16 -1.59 9.28
CA PRO A 57 4.61 -1.01 10.48
C PRO A 57 3.83 0.27 10.16
N GLY A 58 2.80 0.57 10.94
CA GLY A 58 2.04 1.83 10.80
C GLY A 58 0.61 1.74 11.31
N ALA A 59 -0.10 2.86 11.24
CA ALA A 59 -1.46 3.01 11.79
C ALA A 59 -2.55 2.24 11.01
N HIS A 60 -2.24 1.70 9.84
CA HIS A 60 -3.19 1.03 8.95
C HIS A 60 -2.77 -0.42 8.73
N GLY A 61 -2.93 -1.26 9.76
CA GLY A 61 -2.67 -2.69 9.66
C GLY A 61 -3.72 -3.40 8.82
N SER A 62 -3.28 -4.20 7.84
CA SER A 62 -4.19 -4.97 6.96
C SER A 62 -4.65 -6.29 7.58
N ARG A 63 -3.93 -6.78 8.59
CA ARG A 63 -4.27 -7.99 9.36
C ARG A 63 -5.11 -7.60 10.56
N THR A 64 -6.42 -7.77 10.44
CA THR A 64 -7.36 -7.37 11.49
C THR A 64 -7.16 -8.17 12.77
N GLU A 65 -6.67 -9.40 12.69
CA GLU A 65 -6.40 -10.26 13.84
C GLU A 65 -5.24 -9.78 14.72
N THR A 66 -4.32 -8.96 14.19
CA THR A 66 -3.18 -8.43 14.93
C THR A 66 -3.49 -7.11 15.64
N LEU A 67 -4.68 -6.53 15.39
CA LEU A 67 -5.08 -5.26 15.99
C LEU A 67 -5.61 -5.45 17.41
N THR A 68 -5.21 -4.56 18.32
CA THR A 68 -5.71 -4.50 19.69
C THR A 68 -7.03 -3.72 19.76
N TYR A 69 -8.14 -4.45 19.71
CA TYR A 69 -9.47 -3.85 19.89
C TYR A 69 -9.81 -3.63 21.36
N LYS A 70 -10.38 -2.47 21.68
CA LYS A 70 -10.86 -2.16 23.05
C LYS A 70 -12.31 -2.53 23.29
N ASN A 71 -13.17 -2.38 22.28
CA ASN A 71 -14.63 -2.52 22.39
C ASN A 71 -15.21 -3.50 21.34
N LEU A 72 -14.41 -4.46 20.86
CA LEU A 72 -14.91 -5.45 19.90
C LEU A 72 -15.83 -6.43 20.63
N ARG A 73 -17.05 -6.61 20.11
CA ARG A 73 -18.00 -7.58 20.65
C ARG A 73 -17.39 -9.00 20.58
N PRO A 74 -17.52 -9.84 21.63
CA PRO A 74 -16.85 -11.13 21.70
C PRO A 74 -17.16 -12.08 20.52
N GLU A 75 -18.35 -11.99 19.95
CA GLU A 75 -18.81 -12.81 18.83
C GLU A 75 -18.25 -12.37 17.47
N VAL A 76 -17.67 -11.17 17.38
CA VAL A 76 -17.12 -10.66 16.12
C VAL A 76 -15.75 -11.28 15.87
N ARG A 77 -15.67 -12.06 14.81
CA ARG A 77 -14.40 -12.64 14.33
C ARG A 77 -13.47 -11.54 13.83
N LYS A 78 -12.19 -11.68 14.17
CA LYS A 78 -11.12 -10.75 13.78
C LYS A 78 -10.43 -11.12 12.47
N SER A 79 -10.79 -12.24 11.84
CA SER A 79 -10.25 -12.67 10.56
C SER A 79 -11.32 -13.34 9.69
N PRO A 80 -11.18 -13.30 8.35
CA PRO A 80 -12.05 -14.03 7.44
C PRO A 80 -12.04 -15.55 7.67
N ILE A 81 -13.10 -16.24 7.22
CA ILE A 81 -13.11 -17.71 7.14
C ILE A 81 -12.32 -18.12 5.90
N GLY A 82 -11.15 -18.71 6.09
CA GLY A 82 -10.32 -19.25 5.01
C GLY A 82 -8.90 -19.46 5.50
N LEU A 83 -8.21 -20.49 4.97
CA LEU A 83 -6.79 -20.73 5.24
C LEU A 83 -6.03 -19.41 5.06
N THR A 84 -5.25 -19.04 6.07
CA THR A 84 -4.19 -18.04 5.91
C THR A 84 -3.42 -18.41 4.66
N MET A 85 -3.56 -17.64 3.58
CA MET A 85 -2.70 -17.77 2.42
C MET A 85 -1.32 -17.29 2.86
N VAL A 86 -0.55 -18.23 3.42
CA VAL A 86 0.88 -18.08 3.62
C VAL A 86 1.50 -18.19 2.24
N ARG A 87 1.95 -17.06 1.69
CA ARG A 87 2.94 -17.02 0.62
C ARG A 87 3.87 -15.85 0.87
#